data_AF-A0A7D5NF85-F1
#
_entry.id   AF-A0A7D5NF85-F1
#
_cell.length_a   1.000
_cell.length_b   1.000
_cell.length_c   1.000
_cell.angle_alpha   90.00
_cell.angle_beta   90.00
_cell.angle_gamma   90.00
#
_symmetry.space_group_name_H-M   'P 1'
#
loop_
_entity.id
_entity.type
_entity.pdbx_description
1 polymer ?
#
loop_
_entity_poly.entity_id
_entity_poly.type
_entity_poly.pdbx_seq_one_letter_code
_entity_poly.pdbx_strand_id
1 'polypeptide(L)' 'MAKQTTFADKVKKKTKTETGYNVKVIKGYRTESGNLRFFYKFVRVNDLNELANVDISK' A
#
# COMPACT_ATOMS: atom_id res chain seq x y z
N MET A 1 -8.22 -35.59 -12.98
CA MET A 1 -8.50 -35.43 -11.54
C MET A 1 -8.07 -34.03 -11.10
N ALA A 2 -8.94 -33.04 -11.25
CA ALA A 2 -8.65 -31.68 -10.78
C ALA A 2 -8.79 -31.67 -9.25
N LYS A 3 -7.68 -31.48 -8.53
CA LYS A 3 -7.70 -31.37 -7.06
C LYS A 3 -8.67 -30.25 -6.67
N GLN A 4 -9.75 -30.59 -6.00
CA GLN A 4 -10.81 -29.67 -5.62
C GLN A 4 -10.24 -28.70 -4.56
N THR A 5 -9.84 -27.50 -4.99
CA THR A 5 -9.35 -26.46 -4.07
C THR A 5 -10.52 -25.95 -3.25
N THR A 6 -10.53 -26.24 -1.95
CA THR A 6 -11.55 -25.78 -1.01
C THR A 6 -11.42 -24.29 -0.72
N PHE A 7 -12.53 -23.64 -0.37
CA PHE A 7 -12.57 -22.21 -0.05
C PHE A 7 -11.62 -21.84 1.09
N ALA A 8 -11.46 -22.72 2.08
CA ALA A 8 -10.51 -22.54 3.17
C ALA A 8 -9.06 -22.39 2.69
N ASP A 9 -8.67 -23.12 1.64
CA ASP A 9 -7.33 -23.07 1.06
C ASP A 9 -7.09 -21.75 0.31
N LYS A 10 -8.12 -21.25 -0.38
CA LYS A 10 -8.09 -19.93 -1.03
C LYS A 10 -8.03 -18.78 -0.02
N VAL A 11 -8.76 -18.88 1.10
CA VAL A 11 -8.75 -17.85 2.15
C VAL A 11 -7.39 -17.81 2.83
N LYS A 12 -6.83 -18.94 3.26
CA LYS A 12 -5.50 -18.99 3.89
C LYS A 12 -4.39 -18.43 2.99
N LYS A 13 -4.46 -18.69 1.68
CA LYS A 13 -3.52 -18.13 0.72
C LYS A 13 -3.65 -16.62 0.57
N LYS A 14 -4.88 -16.07 0.61
CA LYS A 14 -5.14 -14.62 0.64
C LYS A 14 -4.66 -13.98 1.93
N THR A 15 -4.95 -14.56 3.10
CA THR A 15 -4.53 -13.98 4.38
C THR A 15 -3.01 -13.88 4.50
N LYS A 16 -2.27 -14.83 3.89
CA LYS A 16 -0.80 -14.84 3.87
C LYS A 16 -0.19 -13.80 2.90
N THR A 17 -0.92 -13.39 1.85
CA THR A 17 -0.54 -12.25 1.00
C THR A 17 -1.10 -10.93 1.52
N GLU A 18 -2.05 -10.98 2.46
CA GLU A 18 -2.69 -9.79 3.02
C GLU A 18 -2.10 -9.26 4.33
N THR A 19 -1.08 -9.92 4.87
CA THR A 19 -0.26 -9.42 5.98
C THR A 19 0.56 -8.22 5.53
N GLY A 20 -0.08 -7.04 5.52
CA GLY A 20 0.54 -5.75 5.26
C GLY A 20 -0.49 -4.64 5.44
N TYR A 21 -0.07 -3.54 6.05
CA TYR A 21 -0.88 -2.34 6.24
C TYR A 21 -1.05 -1.62 4.90
N ASN A 22 -2.31 -1.32 4.56
CA ASN A 22 -2.60 -0.44 3.44
C ASN A 22 -2.66 0.99 3.98
N VAL A 23 -1.66 1.80 3.66
CA VAL A 23 -1.50 3.14 4.21
C VAL A 23 -1.66 4.17 3.10
N LYS A 24 -2.47 5.18 3.37
CA LYS A 24 -2.59 6.36 2.52
C LYS A 24 -1.53 7.37 2.95
N VAL A 25 -0.56 7.61 2.09
CA VAL A 25 0.48 8.61 2.35
C VAL A 25 0.14 9.89 1.61
N ILE A 26 0.19 11.01 2.33
CA ILE A 26 -0.15 12.34 1.83
C ILE A 26 1.08 13.23 2.00
N LYS A 27 1.63 13.75 0.90
CA LYS A 27 2.78 14.67 0.90
C LYS A 27 2.36 16.01 0.32
N GLY A 28 2.49 17.07 1.12
CA GLY A 28 2.34 18.44 0.65
C GLY A 28 3.60 18.87 -0.11
N TYR A 29 3.44 19.53 -1.25
CA TYR A 29 4.51 20.17 -1.97
C TYR A 29 4.11 21.58 -2.39
N ARG A 30 5.10 22.46 -2.48
CA ARG A 30 4.90 23.84 -2.91
C ARG A 30 5.21 23.92 -4.39
N THR A 31 4.25 24.40 -5.19
CA THR A 31 4.48 24.63 -6.61
C THR A 31 5.31 25.88 -6.81
N GLU A 32 5.99 25.99 -7.96
CA GLU A 32 6.75 27.20 -8.32
C GLU A 32 5.88 28.46 -8.33
N SER A 33 4.59 28.31 -8.62
CA SER A 33 3.59 29.39 -8.54
C SER A 33 3.17 29.76 -7.10
N GLY A 34 3.79 29.18 -6.08
CA GLY A 34 3.55 29.48 -4.66
C GLY A 34 2.34 28.79 -4.03
N ASN A 35 1.59 27.98 -4.79
CA ASN A 35 0.43 27.25 -4.28
C ASN A 35 0.85 25.97 -3.55
N LEU A 36 0.12 25.64 -2.48
CA LEU A 36 0.31 24.37 -1.75
C LEU A 36 -0.56 23.29 -2.40
N ARG A 37 0.05 22.25 -2.95
CA ARG A 37 -0.64 21.09 -3.52
C ARG A 37 -0.28 19.83 -2.75
N PHE A 38 -1.14 18.82 -2.85
CA PHE A 38 -0.96 17.55 -2.15
C PHE A 38 -0.91 16.39 -3.14
N PHE A 39 0.08 15.52 -2.97
CA PHE A 39 0.11 14.21 -3.60
C PHE A 39 -0.42 13.18 -2.61
N TYR A 40 -1.25 12.25 -3.10
CA TYR A 40 -1.70 11.11 -2.32
C TYR A 40 -1.38 9.83 -3.07
N LYS A 41 -0.89 8.82 -2.35
CA LYS A 41 -0.65 7.48 -2.89
C LYS A 41 -1.00 6.45 -1.84
N PHE A 42 -1.70 5.39 -2.27
CA PHE A 42 -1.93 4.21 -1.44
C PHE A 42 -0.77 3.26 -1.63
N VAL A 43 -0.13 2.86 -0.54
CA VAL A 43 1.01 1.95 -0.54
C VAL A 43 0.72 0.83 0.45
N ARG A 44 1.00 -0.40 0.01
CA ARG A 44 0.98 -1.57 0.89
C ARG A 44 2.38 -1.72 1.48
N VAL A 45 2.47 -1.61 2.80
CA VAL A 45 3.71 -1.79 3.57
C VAL A 45 3.55 -2.98 4.52
N ASN A 46 4.62 -3.71 4.75
CA ASN A 46 4.61 -4.82 5.69
C ASN A 46 4.85 -4.31 7.12
N ASP A 47 5.64 -3.23 7.25
CA ASP A 47 5.94 -2.58 8.52
C ASP A 47 5.78 -1.06 8.42
N LEU A 48 5.32 -0.44 9.51
CA LEU A 48 5.10 1.01 9.56
C LEU A 48 6.41 1.80 9.45
N ASN A 49 7.58 1.22 9.79
CA ASN A 49 8.86 1.90 9.62
C ASN A 49 9.24 2.09 8.14
N GLU A 50 8.65 1.31 7.22
CA GLU A 50 8.90 1.46 5.78
C GLU A 50 8.36 2.79 5.24
N LEU A 51 7.37 3.41 5.92
CA LEU A 51 6.76 4.69 5.55
C LEU A 51 7.77 5.84 5.43
N ALA A 52 8.83 5.83 6.23
CA ALA A 52 9.87 6.88 6.21
C ALA A 52 10.68 6.86 4.90
N ASN A 53 10.74 5.72 4.22
CA ASN A 53 11.49 5.54 2.98
C ASN A 53 10.61 5.62 1.72
N VAL A 54 9.28 5.77 1.88
CA VAL A 54 8.35 5.89 0.75
C VAL A 54 8.46 7.31 0.18
N ASP A 55 9.26 7.46 -0.87
CA ASP A 55 9.24 8.67 -1.68
C ASP A 55 8.07 8.67 -2.67
N ILE A 56 7.31 9.77 -2.66
CA ILE A 56 6.09 9.97 -3.46
C ILE A 56 6.32 11.12 -4.46
N SER A 57 7.58 11.43 -4.79
CA SER A 57 7.95 12.60 -5.59
C SER A 57 7.78 12.41 -7.10
N LYS A 58 6.94 11.47 -7.57
CA LYS A 58 6.77 11.20 -9.00
C LYS A 58 5.32 11.30 -9.44
#